data_AF-A0A6N2DP68-F1
#
_entry.id   AF-A0A6N2DP68-F1
#
_cell.length_a   1.000
_cell.length_b   1.000
_cell.length_c   1.000
_cell.angle_alpha   90.00
_cell.angle_beta   90.00
_cell.angle_gamma   90.00
#
_symmetry.space_group_name_H-M   'P 1'
#
loop_
_entity.id
_entity.type
_entity.pdbx_description
1 polymer ?
#
loop_
_entity_poly.entity_id
_entity_poly.type
_entity_poly.pdbx_seq_one_letter_code
_entity_poly.pdbx_strand_id
1 'polypeptide(L)' 'MRITNNDEYRQALDRADELRNAEETAESSDELARLQAAIEAYEALPDKPDVAKGRPTPKPYDH' A
#
# COMPACT_ATOMS: atom_id res chain seq x y z
N MET A 1 7.06 10.85 2.15
CA MET A 1 6.12 10.88 1.00
C MET A 1 4.75 10.53 1.54
N ARG A 2 3.68 11.21 1.10
CA ARG A 2 2.30 10.91 1.53
C ARG A 2 1.50 10.57 0.28
N ILE A 3 0.99 9.34 0.23
CA ILE A 3 0.13 8.88 -0.87
C ILE A 3 -1.26 9.49 -0.65
N THR A 4 -1.79 10.15 -1.67
CA THR A 4 -3.08 10.86 -1.58
C THR A 4 -4.12 10.33 -2.56
N ASN A 5 -3.69 9.60 -3.59
CA ASN A 5 -4.56 9.03 -4.61
C ASN A 5 -4.15 7.60 -4.96
N ASN A 6 -5.00 6.91 -5.73
CA ASN A 6 -4.78 5.50 -6.04
C ASN A 6 -3.63 5.27 -7.04
N ASP A 7 -3.33 6.25 -7.90
CA ASP A 7 -2.22 6.16 -8.85
C ASP A 7 -0.87 6.16 -8.12
N GLU A 8 -0.71 7.08 -7.16
CA GLU A 8 0.44 7.12 -6.25
C GLU A 8 0.56 5.85 -5.40
N TYR A 9 -0.56 5.26 -4.99
CA TYR A 9 -0.56 3.99 -4.26
C TYR A 9 -0.04 2.84 -5.12
N ARG A 10 -0.48 2.75 -6.37
CA ARG A 10 -0.02 1.72 -7.32
C ARG A 10 1.44 1.90 -7.66
N GLN A 11 1.89 3.13 -7.90
CA GLN A 11 3.30 3.43 -8.14
C GLN A 11 4.17 3.10 -6.92
N ALA A 12 3.70 3.39 -5.70
CA ALA A 12 4.43 3.05 -4.49
C ALA A 12 4.55 1.52 -4.29
N LEU A 13 3.50 0.76 -4.62
CA LEU A 13 3.52 -0.70 -4.60
C LEU A 13 4.50 -1.28 -5.62
N ASP A 14 4.42 -0.81 -6.87
CA ASP A 14 5.29 -1.25 -7.96
C ASP A 14 6.77 -1.01 -7.61
N ARG A 15 7.09 0.21 -7.14
CA ARG A 15 8.43 0.57 -6.71
C ARG A 15 8.93 -0.25 -5.52
N ALA A 16 8.06 -0.51 -4.54
CA ALA A 16 8.41 -1.35 -3.40
C ALA A 16 8.67 -2.81 -3.82
N ASP A 17 7.96 -3.31 -4.83
CA ASP A 17 8.17 -4.63 -5.41
C ASP A 17 9.50 -4.71 -6.16
N GLU A 18 9.84 -3.69 -6.98
CA GLU A 18 11.15 -3.61 -7.64
C GLU A 18 12.31 -3.67 -6.65
N LEU A 19 12.25 -2.89 -5.56
CA LEU A 19 13.28 -2.86 -4.52
C LEU A 19 13.38 -4.23 -3.81
N ARG A 20 12.25 -4.89 -3.54
CA ARG A 20 12.26 -6.24 -2.96
C ARG A 20 12.82 -7.29 -3.92
N ASN A 21 12.53 -7.18 -5.22
CA ASN A 21 13.11 -8.06 -6.25
C ASN A 21 14.62 -7.84 -6.39
N ALA A 22 15.12 -6.65 -6.07
CA ALA A 22 16.54 -6.36 -5.96
C ALA A 22 17.15 -6.83 -4.61
N GLU A 23 16.42 -7.62 -3.83
CA GLU A 23 16.79 -8.13 -2.49
C GLU A 23 17.01 -7.01 -1.45
N GLU A 24 16.51 -5.80 -1.71
CA GLU A 24 16.54 -4.72 -0.73
C GLU A 24 15.47 -4.94 0.35
N THR A 25 15.85 -4.67 1.60
CA THR A 25 14.97 -4.73 2.75
C THR A 25 14.71 -3.33 3.30
N ALA A 26 13.67 -3.15 4.10
CA ALA A 26 13.43 -1.89 4.80
C ALA A 26 14.62 -1.46 5.68
N GLU A 27 15.44 -2.41 6.12
CA GLU A 27 16.65 -2.16 6.91
C GLU A 27 17.84 -1.77 6.03
N SER A 28 17.88 -2.22 4.77
CA SER A 28 18.95 -1.92 3.82
C SER A 28 18.65 -0.72 2.92
N SER A 29 17.37 -0.33 2.81
CA SER A 29 16.90 0.71 1.89
C SER A 29 15.88 1.62 2.57
N ASP A 30 16.33 2.84 2.88
CA ASP A 30 15.47 3.93 3.38
C ASP A 30 14.29 4.23 2.45
N GLU A 31 14.48 4.03 1.14
CA GLU A 31 13.42 4.21 0.14
C GLU A 31 12.31 3.18 0.34
N LEU A 32 12.67 1.90 0.48
CA LEU A 32 11.69 0.83 0.71
C LEU A 32 10.94 1.03 2.04
N ALA A 33 11.65 1.40 3.11
CA ALA A 33 11.04 1.68 4.41
C ALA A 33 10.01 2.81 4.32
N ARG A 34 10.34 3.90 3.60
CA ARG A 34 9.43 5.03 3.40
C ARG A 34 8.23 4.68 2.53
N LEU A 35 8.43 3.86 1.49
CA LEU A 35 7.35 3.39 0.62
C LEU A 35 6.37 2.52 1.41
N GLN A 36 6.87 1.56 2.19
CA GLN A 36 6.03 0.71 3.04
C GLN A 36 5.23 1.53 4.06
N ALA A 37 5.88 2.48 4.75
CA ALA A 37 5.18 3.36 5.70
C ALA A 37 4.11 4.22 5.01
N ALA A 38 4.37 4.71 3.80
CA ALA A 38 3.40 5.50 3.03
C ALA A 38 2.21 4.65 2.55
N ILE A 39 2.45 3.43 2.10
CA ILE A 39 1.45 2.43 1.71
C ILE A 39 0.56 2.10 2.92
N GLU A 40 1.16 1.77 4.07
CA GLU A 40 0.43 1.45 5.30
C GLU A 40 -0.38 2.65 5.80
N ALA A 41 0.19 3.86 5.77
CA ALA A 41 -0.52 5.07 6.16
C ALA A 41 -1.71 5.35 5.24
N TYR A 42 -1.58 5.14 3.92
CA TYR A 42 -2.70 5.23 2.99
C TYR A 42 -3.74 4.13 3.25
N GLU A 43 -3.29 2.94 3.63
CA GLU A 43 -4.15 1.83 3.96
C GLU A 43 -4.89 1.98 5.31
N ALA A 44 -4.35 2.76 6.23
CA ALA A 44 -4.96 3.05 7.52
C ALA A 44 -5.95 4.22 7.47
N LEU A 45 -6.06 4.96 6.35
CA LEU A 45 -7.02 6.06 6.25
C LEU A 45 -8.46 5.50 6.29
N PRO A 46 -9.33 6.02 7.16
CA PRO A 46 -10.74 5.59 7.26
C PRO A 46 -11.59 6.04 6.06
N ASP A 47 -11.14 7.07 5.35
CA ASP A 47 -11.84 7.71 4.23
C ASP A 47 -11.11 7.42 2.90
N LYS A 48 -10.81 6.15 2.62
CA LYS A 48 -10.24 5.80 1.31
C LYS A 48 -11.29 6.10 0.23
N PRO A 49 -10.91 6.72 -0.91
CA PRO A 49 -11.70 6.53 -2.12
C PRO A 49 -11.76 5.02 -2.35
N ASP A 50 -12.96 4.48 -2.38
CA ASP A 50 -13.28 3.05 -2.38
C ASP A 50 -12.60 2.29 -3.53
N VAL A 51 -11.31 1.99 -3.38
CA VAL A 51 -10.56 1.06 -4.23
C VAL A 51 -10.85 -0.39 -3.82
N ALA A 52 -11.74 -0.57 -2.84
CA ALA A 52 -12.43 -1.81 -2.53
C ALA A 52 -13.56 -2.13 -3.54
N LYS A 53 -13.80 -1.32 -4.58
CA LYS A 53 -14.72 -1.67 -5.68
C LYS A 53 -14.30 -2.88 -6.54
N GLY A 54 -13.18 -3.55 -6.19
CA GLY A 54 -12.73 -4.79 -6.82
C GLY A 54 -12.29 -5.90 -5.86
N ARG A 55 -12.36 -5.71 -4.54
CA ARG A 55 -12.11 -6.81 -3.57
C ARG A 55 -13.47 -7.26 -3.04
N PRO A 56 -13.88 -8.53 -3.22
CA PRO A 56 -15.12 -9.03 -2.66
C PRO A 56 -15.06 -8.84 -1.14
N THR A 57 -15.90 -7.95 -0.63
CA THR A 57 -16.12 -7.82 0.82
C THR A 57 -16.50 -9.20 1.35
N PRO A 58 -15.79 -9.76 2.35
CA PRO A 58 -16.28 -10.94 3.03
C PRO A 58 -17.63 -10.58 3.65
N LYS A 59 -18.67 -11.33 3.27
CA LYS A 59 -20.01 -11.13 3.81
C LYS A 59 -19.93 -11.18 5.34
N PRO A 60 -20.58 -10.27 6.08
CA PRO A 60 -20.74 -10.47 7.51
C PRO A 60 -21.55 -11.75 7.69
N TYR A 61 -20.99 -12.69 8.45
CA TYR A 61 -21.73 -13.85 8.92
C TYR A 61 -22.77 -13.32 9.91
N ASP A 62 -24.03 -13.23 9.45
CA ASP A 62 -25.20 -13.26 10.31
C ASP A 62 -25.38 -14.70 10.77
N HIS A 63 -25.22 -14.96 12.08
CA HIS A 63 -25.84 -16.08 12.79
C HIS A 63 -25.85 -15.88 14.30
#